data_AF-K2A7C7-F1
#
_entry.id   AF-K2A7C7-F1
#
_cell.length_a   1.000
_cell.length_b   1.000
_cell.length_c   1.000
_cell.angle_alpha   90.00
_cell.angle_beta   90.00
_cell.angle_gamma   90.00
#
_symmetry.space_group_name_H-M   'P 1'
#
loop_
_entity.id
_entity.type
_entity.pdbx_description
1 polymer ?
#
loop_
_entity_poly.entity_id
_entity_poly.type
_entity_poly.pdbx_seq_one_letter_code
_entity_poly.pdbx_strand_id
1 'polypeptide(L)'
;DGTGVSLIEQPIRAEDWEGLKRLHKTSPVPIIADESVVSFEDARELLSGDYVSGVNVKLMKCGGPTNFIKIFDLAKSLHKTVMLGCMYESNISLTTGANLALGMPIDYVDLDSGPLDFHDDPAVGGMEVRGGEITVERPLDLKPR
;
A
#
# COMPACT_ATOMS: atom_id res chain seq x y z
N ASP A 1 -22.31 -1.72 9.53
CA ASP A 1 -22.94 -2.79 8.72
C ASP A 1 -22.73 -4.21 9.29
N GLY A 2 -22.09 -4.39 10.45
CA GLY A 2 -22.18 -5.65 11.22
C GLY A 2 -21.32 -6.81 10.72
N THR A 3 -20.60 -6.65 9.61
CA THR A 3 -19.67 -7.65 9.06
C THR A 3 -18.24 -7.51 9.60
N GLY A 4 -17.87 -6.32 10.09
CA GLY A 4 -16.51 -6.03 10.56
C GLY A 4 -15.49 -5.83 9.44
N VAL A 5 -15.93 -5.67 8.19
CA VAL A 5 -15.06 -5.45 7.03
C VAL A 5 -14.68 -3.97 6.93
N SER A 6 -13.38 -3.67 6.99
CA SER A 6 -12.86 -2.29 6.93
C SER A 6 -12.77 -1.72 5.52
N LEU A 7 -12.44 -2.56 4.53
CA LEU A 7 -12.27 -2.20 3.13
C LEU A 7 -12.41 -3.43 2.21
N ILE A 8 -12.61 -3.19 0.92
CA ILE A 8 -12.51 -4.20 -0.14
C ILE A 8 -11.46 -3.73 -1.15
N GLU A 9 -10.42 -4.54 -1.32
CA GLU A 9 -9.33 -4.28 -2.25
C GLU A 9 -9.60 -4.92 -3.61
N GLN A 10 -9.46 -4.13 -4.68
CA GLN A 10 -9.58 -4.52 -6.09
C GLN A 10 -10.58 -5.66 -6.37
N PRO A 11 -11.89 -5.47 -6.14
CA PRO A 11 -12.89 -6.55 -6.22
C PRO A 11 -13.13 -7.09 -7.64
N ILE A 12 -12.65 -6.36 -8.65
CA ILE A 12 -12.88 -6.66 -10.07
C ILE A 12 -11.60 -6.39 -10.87
N ARG A 13 -11.61 -6.84 -12.13
CA ARG A 13 -10.48 -6.70 -13.05
C ARG A 13 -9.93 -5.27 -13.12
N ALA A 14 -8.61 -5.17 -13.18
CA ALA A 14 -7.85 -3.91 -13.17
C ALA A 14 -8.30 -2.91 -14.25
N GLU A 15 -8.78 -3.41 -15.39
CA GLU A 15 -9.16 -2.58 -16.53
C GLU A 15 -10.61 -2.04 -16.44
N ASP A 16 -11.47 -2.57 -15.56
CA ASP A 16 -12.87 -2.15 -15.45
C ASP A 16 -13.04 -0.97 -14.46
N TRP A 17 -12.47 0.17 -14.81
CA TRP A 17 -12.51 1.37 -13.97
C TRP A 17 -13.93 1.89 -13.75
N GLU A 18 -14.78 1.83 -14.78
CA GLU A 18 -16.19 2.18 -14.64
C GLU A 18 -16.93 1.22 -13.69
N GLY A 19 -16.54 -0.05 -13.66
CA GLY A 19 -16.98 -1.01 -12.65
C GLY A 19 -16.56 -0.60 -11.24
N LEU A 20 -15.29 -0.20 -11.04
CA LEU A 20 -14.81 0.28 -9.74
C LEU A 20 -15.60 1.50 -9.29
N LYS A 21 -15.87 2.44 -10.19
CA LYS A 21 -16.67 3.63 -9.91
C LYS A 21 -18.11 3.30 -9.53
N ARG A 22 -18.74 2.33 -10.20
CA ARG A 22 -20.07 1.84 -9.82
C ARG A 22 -20.05 1.22 -8.42
N LEU A 23 -19.04 0.41 -8.12
CA LEU A 23 -18.89 -0.24 -6.81
C LEU A 23 -18.61 0.79 -5.71
N HIS A 24 -17.67 1.72 -5.90
CA HIS A 24 -17.38 2.81 -4.97
C HIS A 24 -18.62 3.62 -4.58
N LYS A 25 -19.50 3.91 -5.55
CA LYS A 25 -20.74 4.68 -5.30
C LYS A 25 -21.83 3.89 -4.57
N THR A 26 -21.80 2.57 -4.61
CA THR A 26 -22.91 1.72 -4.13
C THR A 26 -22.53 0.82 -2.96
N SER A 27 -21.23 0.56 -2.78
CA SER A 27 -20.71 -0.28 -1.72
C SER A 27 -20.85 0.41 -0.36
N PRO A 28 -21.34 -0.29 0.67
CA PRO A 28 -21.32 0.22 2.04
C PRO A 28 -19.90 0.22 2.66
N VAL A 29 -18.95 -0.47 2.02
CA VAL A 29 -17.56 -0.61 2.45
C VAL A 29 -16.63 0.09 1.46
N PRO A 30 -15.57 0.80 1.91
CA PRO A 30 -14.62 1.48 1.03
C PRO A 30 -13.99 0.55 -0.03
N ILE A 31 -13.92 1.02 -1.27
CA ILE A 31 -13.23 0.32 -2.37
C ILE A 31 -11.83 0.91 -2.54
N ILE A 32 -10.81 0.06 -2.43
CA ILE A 32 -9.40 0.42 -2.57
C ILE A 32 -8.85 -0.19 -3.86
N ALA A 33 -8.27 0.61 -4.75
CA ALA A 33 -7.66 0.10 -5.98
C ALA A 33 -6.23 -0.39 -5.73
N ASP A 34 -5.88 -1.59 -6.23
CA ASP A 34 -4.52 -2.14 -6.25
C ASP A 34 -4.04 -2.27 -7.70
N GLU A 35 -4.42 -3.31 -8.43
CA GLU A 35 -3.94 -3.57 -9.79
C GLU A 35 -4.37 -2.50 -10.80
N SER A 36 -5.44 -1.72 -10.52
CA SER A 36 -5.81 -0.56 -11.34
C SER A 36 -4.86 0.64 -11.17
N VAL A 37 -3.96 0.63 -10.18
CA VAL A 37 -3.02 1.72 -9.89
C VAL A 37 -1.59 1.18 -9.94
N VAL A 38 -0.94 1.33 -11.09
CA VAL A 38 0.46 0.93 -11.26
C VAL A 38 1.40 2.13 -11.42
N SER A 39 0.88 3.31 -11.71
CA SER A 39 1.67 4.54 -11.90
C SER A 39 1.07 5.73 -11.14
N PHE A 40 1.80 6.85 -11.11
CA PHE A 40 1.26 8.11 -10.60
C PHE A 40 0.11 8.62 -11.49
N GLU A 41 0.20 8.40 -12.80
CA GLU A 41 -0.81 8.81 -13.76
C GLU A 41 -2.14 8.07 -13.53
N ASP A 42 -2.08 6.76 -13.26
CA ASP A 42 -3.27 5.96 -12.93
C ASP A 42 -3.91 6.45 -11.63
N ALA A 43 -3.10 6.64 -10.59
CA ALA A 43 -3.56 7.17 -9.31
C ALA A 43 -4.22 8.54 -9.50
N ARG A 44 -3.60 9.42 -10.30
CA ARG A 44 -4.13 10.76 -10.55
C ARG A 44 -5.50 10.70 -11.19
N GLU A 45 -5.69 9.84 -12.19
CA GLU A 45 -6.97 9.72 -12.88
C GLU A 45 -8.06 9.12 -11.99
N LEU A 46 -7.77 7.98 -11.33
CA LEU A 46 -8.72 7.30 -10.45
C LEU A 46 -9.14 8.17 -9.25
N LEU A 47 -8.17 8.84 -8.60
CA LEU A 47 -8.45 9.65 -7.42
C LEU A 47 -9.18 10.95 -7.79
N SER A 48 -8.72 11.67 -8.81
CA SER A 48 -9.34 12.94 -9.23
C SER A 48 -10.73 12.73 -9.84
N GLY A 49 -10.94 11.59 -10.50
CA GLY A 49 -12.22 11.22 -11.08
C GLY A 49 -13.22 10.56 -10.11
N ASP A 50 -12.84 10.43 -8.83
CA ASP A 50 -13.63 9.80 -7.76
C ASP A 50 -14.10 8.38 -8.13
N TYR A 51 -13.18 7.55 -8.63
CA TYR A 51 -13.45 6.17 -9.02
C TYR A 51 -13.42 5.21 -7.83
N VAL A 52 -12.66 5.55 -6.78
CA VAL A 52 -12.40 4.70 -5.61
C VAL A 52 -12.30 5.52 -4.33
N SER A 53 -12.43 4.84 -3.19
CA SER A 53 -12.27 5.45 -1.86
C SER A 53 -10.80 5.69 -1.52
N GLY A 54 -9.90 4.91 -2.11
CA GLY A 54 -8.46 5.01 -1.88
C GLY A 54 -7.66 4.07 -2.77
N VAL A 55 -6.36 3.98 -2.49
CA VAL A 55 -5.41 3.19 -3.29
C VAL A 55 -4.46 2.39 -2.39
N ASN A 56 -4.17 1.15 -2.80
CA ASN A 56 -3.04 0.37 -2.32
C ASN A 56 -1.84 0.62 -3.23
N VAL A 57 -0.86 1.35 -2.70
CA VAL A 57 0.33 1.74 -3.43
C VAL A 57 1.46 0.82 -3.00
N LYS A 58 2.02 0.09 -3.96
CA LYS A 58 3.19 -0.78 -3.77
C LYS A 58 4.39 -0.12 -4.45
N LEU A 59 5.53 -0.05 -3.75
CA LEU A 59 6.73 0.61 -4.29
C LEU A 59 7.16 0.00 -5.63
N MET A 60 7.02 -1.32 -5.78
CA MET A 60 7.38 -2.05 -7.01
C MET A 60 6.46 -1.73 -8.18
N LYS A 61 5.20 -1.35 -7.94
CA LYS A 61 4.29 -0.93 -9.00
C LYS A 61 4.63 0.49 -9.45
N CYS A 62 4.63 1.44 -8.51
CA CYS A 62 4.75 2.87 -8.85
C CYS A 62 6.17 3.33 -9.22
N GLY A 63 7.15 2.43 -9.25
CA GLY A 63 8.54 2.78 -9.58
C GLY A 63 9.31 3.42 -8.43
N GLY A 64 9.00 3.05 -7.19
CA GLY A 64 9.78 3.40 -6.01
C GLY A 64 9.21 4.54 -5.14
N PRO A 65 9.96 4.93 -4.09
CA PRO A 65 9.47 5.82 -3.02
C PRO A 65 9.13 7.23 -3.51
N THR A 66 9.83 7.74 -4.51
CA THR A 66 9.56 9.08 -5.07
C THR A 66 8.15 9.20 -5.63
N ASN A 67 7.70 8.19 -6.39
CA ASN A 67 6.34 8.21 -6.94
C ASN A 67 5.31 7.84 -5.88
N PHE A 68 5.64 6.97 -4.92
CA PHE A 68 4.79 6.72 -3.77
C PHE A 68 4.44 8.03 -3.03
N ILE A 69 5.42 8.87 -2.73
CA ILE A 69 5.21 10.16 -2.03
C ILE A 69 4.27 11.06 -2.84
N LYS A 70 4.45 11.16 -4.16
CA LYS A 70 3.54 11.94 -5.03
C LYS A 70 2.10 11.41 -4.99
N ILE A 71 1.93 10.09 -5.06
CA ILE A 71 0.60 9.46 -4.99
C ILE A 71 -0.03 9.72 -3.61
N PHE A 72 0.75 9.58 -2.54
CA PHE A 72 0.32 9.86 -1.18
C PHE A 72 -0.17 11.31 -1.03
N ASP A 73 0.65 12.29 -1.42
CA ASP A 73 0.32 13.71 -1.30
C ASP A 73 -0.97 14.04 -2.06
N LEU A 74 -1.11 13.50 -3.28
CA LEU A 74 -2.33 13.66 -4.07
C LEU A 74 -3.54 13.04 -3.35
N ALA A 75 -3.44 11.79 -2.90
CA ALA A 75 -4.52 11.10 -2.23
C ALA A 75 -4.96 11.83 -0.95
N LYS A 76 -4.02 12.25 -0.09
CA LYS A 76 -4.35 12.98 1.14
C LYS A 76 -4.98 14.35 0.83
N SER A 77 -4.53 15.04 -0.23
CA SER A 77 -5.14 16.32 -0.66
C SER A 77 -6.60 16.18 -1.11
N LEU A 78 -6.98 14.97 -1.56
CA LEU A 78 -8.34 14.61 -1.98
C LEU A 78 -9.13 13.88 -0.88
N HIS A 79 -8.59 13.81 0.35
CA HIS A 79 -9.17 13.05 1.47
C HIS A 79 -9.43 11.57 1.17
N LYS A 80 -8.51 10.96 0.40
CA LYS A 80 -8.57 9.55 0.00
C LYS A 80 -7.70 8.69 0.91
N THR A 81 -8.12 7.44 1.10
CA THR A 81 -7.37 6.45 1.88
C THR A 81 -6.11 6.04 1.13
N VAL A 82 -4.99 5.95 1.85
CA VAL A 82 -3.74 5.38 1.34
C VAL A 82 -3.39 4.15 2.14
N MET A 83 -3.29 3.02 1.43
CA MET A 83 -2.69 1.79 1.91
C MET A 83 -1.29 1.66 1.29
N LEU A 84 -0.30 1.33 2.11
CA LEU A 84 1.04 0.97 1.65
C LEU A 84 1.19 -0.54 1.73
N GLY A 85 1.18 -1.17 0.56
CA GLY A 85 1.33 -2.61 0.41
C GLY A 85 2.70 -3.02 -0.08
N CYS A 86 2.88 -4.33 -0.23
CA CYS A 86 4.03 -4.94 -0.87
C CYS A 86 3.62 -5.96 -1.94
N MET A 87 4.54 -6.25 -2.84
CA MET A 87 4.57 -7.52 -3.57
C MET A 87 5.19 -8.59 -2.66
N TYR A 88 5.44 -9.79 -3.20
CA TYR A 88 6.22 -10.81 -2.51
C TYR A 88 7.71 -10.42 -2.46
N GLU A 89 8.10 -9.69 -1.41
CA GLU A 89 9.35 -8.92 -1.35
C GLU A 89 10.21 -9.29 -0.14
N SER A 90 11.54 -9.22 -0.29
CA SER A 90 12.48 -9.38 0.83
C SER A 90 12.43 -8.20 1.80
N ASN A 91 13.00 -8.39 2.99
CA ASN A 91 13.05 -7.36 4.03
C ASN A 91 13.74 -6.06 3.60
N ILE A 92 14.60 -6.10 2.57
CA ILE A 92 15.23 -4.90 1.99
C ILE A 92 14.16 -3.90 1.50
N SER A 93 13.19 -4.39 0.71
CA SER A 93 12.14 -3.54 0.14
C SER A 93 11.14 -3.14 1.21
N LEU A 94 10.72 -4.11 2.04
CA LEU A 94 9.75 -3.86 3.12
C LEU A 94 10.26 -2.83 4.13
N THR A 95 11.55 -2.87 4.48
CA THR A 95 12.17 -1.87 5.37
C THR A 95 12.05 -0.45 4.80
N THR A 96 12.13 -0.29 3.47
CA THR A 96 11.89 1.01 2.82
C THR A 96 10.44 1.46 2.99
N GLY A 97 9.50 0.54 2.76
CA GLY A 97 8.07 0.78 3.03
C GLY A 97 7.80 1.15 4.49
N ALA A 98 8.36 0.41 5.45
CA ALA A 98 8.19 0.67 6.87
C ALA A 98 8.71 2.05 7.28
N ASN A 99 9.86 2.48 6.75
CA ASN A 99 10.37 3.83 7.02
C ASN A 99 9.43 4.93 6.49
N LEU A 100 8.78 4.72 5.34
CA LEU A 100 7.75 5.64 4.83
C LEU A 100 6.53 5.64 5.76
N ALA A 101 6.02 4.47 6.15
CA ALA A 101 4.87 4.35 7.04
C ALA A 101 5.10 4.97 8.43
N LEU A 102 6.30 4.84 8.99
CA LEU A 102 6.65 5.46 10.27
C LEU A 102 6.78 7.00 10.17
N GLY A 103 7.06 7.53 8.98
CA GLY A 103 7.25 8.97 8.75
C GLY A 103 6.02 9.70 8.20
N MET A 104 4.99 8.98 7.78
CA MET A 104 3.85 9.53 7.03
C MET A 104 2.52 9.00 7.60
N PRO A 105 1.43 9.79 7.64
CA PRO A 105 0.14 9.33 8.13
C PRO A 105 -0.59 8.45 7.11
N ILE A 106 -0.08 7.23 6.93
CA ILE A 106 -0.66 6.16 6.10
C ILE A 106 -1.81 5.51 6.86
N ASP A 107 -2.91 5.23 6.16
CA ASP A 107 -4.14 4.75 6.78
C ASP A 107 -4.11 3.22 7.02
N TYR A 108 -3.48 2.46 6.13
CA TYR A 108 -3.29 1.01 6.24
C TYR A 108 -1.88 0.59 5.79
N VAL A 109 -1.29 -0.39 6.47
CA VAL A 109 0.04 -0.91 6.15
C VAL A 109 -0.04 -2.41 5.98
N ASP A 110 0.43 -2.89 4.83
CA ASP A 110 0.41 -4.29 4.40
C ASP A 110 1.81 -4.69 3.91
N LEU A 111 2.70 -4.89 4.88
CA LEU A 111 4.11 -5.21 4.68
C LEU A 111 4.42 -6.57 5.33
N ASP A 112 3.67 -7.59 4.91
CA ASP A 112 3.57 -8.88 5.59
C ASP A 112 4.27 -10.05 4.87
N SER A 113 5.02 -9.79 3.79
CA SER A 113 5.83 -10.82 3.11
C SER A 113 7.15 -11.10 3.85
N GLY A 114 8.32 -10.75 3.28
CA GLY A 114 9.68 -10.87 3.85
C GLY A 114 9.82 -11.58 5.22
N PRO A 115 9.93 -10.87 6.36
CA PRO A 115 10.16 -11.47 7.68
C PRO A 115 9.14 -12.52 8.15
N LEU A 116 7.91 -12.52 7.61
CA LEU A 116 6.87 -13.47 8.00
C LEU A 116 6.85 -14.70 7.09
N ASP A 117 7.15 -14.53 5.80
CA ASP A 117 7.02 -15.58 4.79
C ASP A 117 8.36 -16.21 4.36
N PHE A 118 9.45 -15.45 4.41
CA PHE A 118 10.73 -15.88 3.83
C PHE A 118 11.57 -16.57 4.90
N HIS A 119 11.74 -17.88 4.77
CA HIS A 119 12.68 -18.64 5.61
C HIS A 119 14.15 -18.28 5.32
N ASP A 120 14.46 -17.84 4.08
CA ASP A 120 15.82 -17.54 3.63
C ASP A 120 15.90 -16.14 3.02
N ASP A 121 15.56 -15.11 3.80
CA ASP A 121 15.67 -13.72 3.35
C ASP A 121 17.14 -13.37 3.02
N PRO A 122 17.42 -12.73 1.87
CA PRO A 122 18.77 -12.32 1.49
C PRO A 122 19.33 -11.18 2.35
N ALA A 123 18.54 -10.59 3.24
CA ALA A 123 18.97 -9.56 4.16
C ALA A 123 18.93 -10.00 5.63
N VAL A 124 19.78 -9.33 6.42
CA VAL A 124 19.81 -9.41 7.88
C VAL A 124 19.55 -8.02 8.44
N GLY A 125 18.77 -7.93 9.52
CA GLY A 125 18.31 -6.67 10.10
C GLY A 125 17.15 -6.05 9.33
N GLY A 126 16.88 -4.76 9.57
CA GLY A 126 15.80 -4.02 8.91
C GLY A 126 14.52 -3.94 9.73
N MET A 127 13.35 -3.97 9.08
CA MET A 127 12.08 -4.01 9.80
C MET A 127 11.86 -5.38 10.45
N GLU A 128 11.21 -5.36 11.61
CA GLU A 128 10.70 -6.56 12.28
C GLU A 128 9.18 -6.46 12.40
N VAL A 129 8.52 -7.61 12.40
CA VAL A 129 7.08 -7.73 12.67
C VAL A 129 6.86 -8.60 13.89
N ARG A 130 6.20 -8.08 14.93
CA ARG A 130 5.88 -8.82 16.15
C ARG A 130 4.47 -8.49 16.61
N GLY A 131 3.60 -9.51 16.69
CA GLY A 131 2.24 -9.31 17.21
C GLY A 131 1.39 -8.31 16.41
N GLY A 132 1.68 -8.11 15.13
CA GLY A 132 1.03 -7.11 14.28
C GLY A 132 1.66 -5.71 14.34
N GLU A 133 2.71 -5.51 15.13
CA GLU A 133 3.48 -4.27 15.17
C GLU A 133 4.71 -4.35 14.26
N ILE A 134 4.96 -3.28 13.49
CA ILE A 134 6.17 -3.11 12.68
C ILE A 134 7.12 -2.17 13.40
N THR A 135 8.37 -2.61 13.59
CA THR A 135 9.44 -1.79 14.20
C THR A 135 10.65 -1.72 13.28
N VAL A 136 11.36 -0.59 13.32
CA VAL A 136 12.64 -0.39 12.62
C VAL A 136 13.65 0.18 13.62
N GLU A 137 14.72 -0.56 13.91
CA GLU A 137 15.77 -0.09 14.81
C GLU A 137 16.61 1.04 14.20
N ARG A 138 17.15 1.91 15.07
CA ARG A 138 18.09 2.98 14.67
C ARG A 138 19.36 2.92 15.53
N PRO A 139 20.58 3.00 14.93
CA PRO A 139 20.83 3.14 13.49
C PRO A 139 20.38 1.91 12.68
N LEU A 140 19.98 2.13 11.43
CA LEU A 140 19.49 1.04 10.57
C LEU A 140 20.59 -0.01 10.38
N ASP A 141 20.29 -1.25 10.70
CA ASP A 141 21.22 -2.39 10.69
C ASP A 141 21.05 -3.31 9.47
N LEU A 142 20.18 -2.92 8.53
CA LEU A 142 19.89 -3.65 7.30
C LEU A 142 21.14 -3.83 6.42
N LYS A 143 21.49 -5.09 6.15
CA LYS A 143 22.63 -5.46 5.29
C LYS A 143 22.34 -6.74 4.51
N PRO A 144 23.02 -6.95 3.35
CA PRO A 144 23.03 -8.25 2.70
C PRO A 144 23.58 -9.32 3.65
N ARG A 145 23.03 -10.53 3.57
CA ARG A 145 23.55 -11.70 4.26
C ARG A 145 24.87 -12.19 3.67
#